data_AF-A0A645A513-F1
#
_entry.id   AF-A0A645A513-F1
#
_cell.length_a   1.000
_cell.length_b   1.000
_cell.length_c   1.000
_cell.angle_alpha   90.00
_cell.angle_beta   90.00
_cell.angle_gamma   90.00
#
_symmetry.space_group_name_H-M   'P 1'
#
loop_
_entity.id
_entity.type
_entity.pdbx_description
1 polymer ?
#
loop_
_entity_poly.entity_id
_entity_poly.type
_entity_poly.pdbx_seq_one_letter_code
_entity_poly.pdbx_strand_id
1 'polypeptide(L)'
;MMLFEHVVAISEAKNIGERAGVDPQVLFQTLTQGSADSFALRNHGMKAVLPGEFPERAFSVKYAQKDLHYALQLAEQTGVDARGARIVDEWFNQAIAEGAGDKYHPVISTLMAKKP
;
A
#
# COMPACT_ATOMS: atom_id res chain seq x y z
N MET A 1 -1.15 3.75 -10.20
CA MET A 1 -0.30 2.55 -10.00
C MET A 1 0.90 2.82 -9.10
N MET A 2 1.87 3.70 -9.45
CA MET A 2 3.11 3.90 -8.70
C MET A 2 2.95 4.13 -7.20
N LEU A 3 2.05 5.02 -6.77
CA LEU A 3 1.79 5.28 -5.35
C LEU A 3 1.36 4.01 -4.61
N PHE A 4 0.46 3.23 -5.22
CA PHE A 4 -0.12 2.05 -4.58
C PHE A 4 0.89 0.91 -4.49
N GLU A 5 1.74 0.76 -5.51
CA GLU A 5 2.87 -0.19 -5.50
C GLU A 5 3.89 0.17 -4.42
N HIS A 6 4.21 1.46 -4.24
CA HIS A 6 5.05 1.89 -3.12
C HIS A 6 4.39 1.57 -1.77
N VAL A 7 3.08 1.79 -1.63
CA VAL A 7 2.37 1.45 -0.38
C VAL A 7 2.42 -0.04 -0.10
N VAL A 8 2.31 -0.91 -1.11
CA VAL A 8 2.52 -2.36 -0.95
C VAL A 8 3.94 -2.63 -0.43
N ALA A 9 4.97 -2.13 -1.11
CA ALA A 9 6.36 -2.35 -0.70
C ALA A 9 6.68 -1.83 0.71
N ILE A 10 6.16 -0.64 1.07
CA ILE A 10 6.30 -0.05 2.40
C ILE A 10 5.61 -0.93 3.45
N SER A 11 4.44 -1.46 3.13
CA SER A 11 3.66 -2.31 4.02
C SER A 11 4.34 -3.65 4.25
N GLU A 12 4.90 -4.25 3.21
CA GLU A 12 5.71 -5.47 3.30
C GLU A 12 6.95 -5.23 4.18
N ALA A 13 7.72 -4.17 3.90
CA ALA A 13 8.90 -3.80 4.67
C ALA A 13 8.58 -3.62 6.16
N LYS A 14 7.49 -2.90 6.49
CA LYS A 14 7.02 -2.72 7.86
C LYS A 14 6.74 -4.06 8.53
N ASN A 15 5.92 -4.91 7.92
CA ASN A 15 5.50 -6.17 8.51
C ASN A 15 6.67 -7.16 8.66
N ILE A 16 7.63 -7.17 7.74
CA ILE A 16 8.86 -7.97 7.84
C ILE A 16 9.73 -7.45 8.99
N GLY A 17 9.96 -6.14 9.05
CA GLY A 17 10.77 -5.53 10.10
C GLY A 17 10.18 -5.73 11.49
N GLU A 18 8.88 -5.51 11.65
CA GLU A 18 8.16 -5.76 12.90
C GLU A 18 8.29 -7.22 13.36
N ARG A 19 8.10 -8.19 12.45
CA ARG A 19 8.29 -9.62 12.77
C ARG A 19 9.74 -9.98 13.10
N ALA A 20 10.69 -9.23 12.57
CA ALA A 20 12.11 -9.36 12.92
C ALA A 20 12.49 -8.66 14.23
N GLY A 21 11.53 -8.05 14.94
CA GLY A 21 11.77 -7.33 16.20
C GLY A 21 12.33 -5.92 16.02
N VAL A 22 12.24 -5.36 14.81
CA VAL A 22 12.65 -3.98 14.52
C VAL A 22 11.48 -3.04 14.76
N ASP A 23 11.73 -1.96 15.49
CA ASP A 23 10.75 -0.87 15.65
C ASP A 23 10.41 -0.27 14.26
N PRO A 24 9.13 -0.28 13.84
CA PRO A 24 8.72 0.23 12.54
C PRO A 24 8.98 1.73 12.36
N GLN A 25 8.99 2.53 13.44
CA GLN A 25 9.33 3.94 13.38
C GLN A 25 10.82 4.12 13.05
N VAL A 26 11.69 3.37 13.73
CA VAL A 26 13.13 3.37 13.44
C VAL A 26 13.37 2.89 12.01
N LEU A 27 12.73 1.79 11.60
CA LEU A 27 12.82 1.27 10.24
C LEU A 27 12.47 2.33 9.19
N PHE A 28 11.31 2.97 9.30
CA PHE A 28 10.89 3.97 8.32
C PHE A 28 11.80 5.20 8.33
N GLN A 29 12.23 5.68 9.50
CA GLN A 29 13.21 6.76 9.58
C GLN A 29 14.51 6.41 8.87
N THR A 30 15.03 5.19 9.06
CA THR A 30 16.23 4.73 8.34
C THR A 30 16.00 4.66 6.83
N LEU A 31 14.86 4.14 6.36
CA LEU A 31 14.54 4.07 4.93
C LEU A 31 14.50 5.46 4.28
N THR A 32 14.03 6.49 5.00
CA THR A 32 14.04 7.89 4.49
C THR A 32 15.43 8.49 4.28
N GLN A 33 16.49 7.87 4.81
CA GLN A 33 17.88 8.30 4.63
C GLN A 33 18.58 7.61 3.45
N GLY A 34 17.91 6.68 2.76
CA GLY A 34 18.48 5.90 1.67
C GLY A 34 17.62 5.89 0.41
N SER A 35 17.93 4.98 -0.51
CA SER A 35 17.22 4.83 -1.79
C SER A 35 15.76 4.39 -1.67
N ALA A 36 15.32 4.00 -0.48
CA ALA A 36 13.93 3.68 -0.18
C ALA A 36 13.08 4.94 0.11
N ASP A 37 13.71 6.12 0.21
CA ASP A 37 12.97 7.36 0.42
C ASP A 37 12.03 7.67 -0.76
N SER A 38 10.81 8.06 -0.44
CA SER A 38 9.79 8.37 -1.44
C SER A 38 8.70 9.25 -0.87
N PHE A 39 7.99 9.95 -1.76
CA PHE A 39 6.77 10.67 -1.40
C PHE A 39 5.76 9.75 -0.70
N ALA A 40 5.66 8.50 -1.16
CA ALA A 40 4.80 7.48 -0.58
C ALA A 40 5.18 7.16 0.88
N LEU A 41 6.47 6.91 1.14
CA LEU A 41 6.97 6.63 2.50
C LEU A 41 6.71 7.80 3.44
N ARG A 42 7.06 9.03 3.04
CA ARG A 42 6.93 10.23 3.89
C ARG A 42 5.49 10.61 4.20
N ASN A 43 4.54 10.31 3.30
CA ASN A 43 3.14 10.73 3.46
C ASN A 43 2.20 9.59 3.85
N HIS A 44 2.32 8.42 3.22
CA HIS A 44 1.41 7.30 3.45
C HIS A 44 2.02 6.32 4.46
N GLY A 45 3.33 6.07 4.37
CA GLY A 45 4.08 5.29 5.35
C GLY A 45 4.02 5.95 6.73
N MET A 46 4.62 7.13 6.87
CA MET A 46 4.79 7.81 8.17
C MET A 46 3.50 8.31 8.81
N LYS A 47 2.52 8.77 8.02
CA LYS A 47 1.32 9.46 8.55
C LYS A 47 0.07 8.58 8.61
N ALA A 48 0.08 7.38 8.04
CA ALA A 48 -1.08 6.47 8.06
C ALA A 48 -0.71 5.03 8.39
N VAL A 49 0.23 4.42 7.64
CA VAL A 49 0.62 3.01 7.86
C VAL A 49 1.32 2.81 9.20
N LEU A 50 2.22 3.72 9.58
CA LEU A 50 2.94 3.67 10.85
C LEU A 50 1.99 3.82 12.07
N PRO A 51 1.11 4.84 12.15
CA PRO A 51 0.14 4.95 13.23
C PRO A 51 -1.03 3.96 13.15
N GLY A 52 -1.24 3.30 11.99
CA GLY A 52 -2.36 2.37 11.79
C GLY A 52 -3.72 3.08 11.62
N GLU A 53 -3.71 4.32 11.15
CA GLU A 53 -4.91 5.16 11.03
C GLU A 53 -5.38 5.29 9.58
N PHE A 54 -6.61 4.82 9.32
CA PHE A 54 -7.19 4.78 7.98
C PHE A 54 -8.61 5.36 7.98
N PRO A 55 -8.76 6.69 8.03
CA PRO A 55 -10.07 7.34 8.10
C PRO A 55 -10.89 7.07 6.83
N GLU A 56 -12.21 7.06 7.00
CA GLU A 56 -13.17 7.13 5.90
C GLU A 56 -13.24 8.55 5.32
N ARG A 57 -13.90 8.69 4.16
CA ARG A 57 -14.03 9.98 3.44
C ARG A 57 -12.67 10.60 3.04
N ALA A 58 -11.62 9.78 3.01
CA ALA A 58 -10.34 10.07 2.39
C ALA A 58 -10.26 9.43 0.99
N PHE A 59 -9.05 9.19 0.47
CA PHE A 59 -8.83 8.48 -0.79
C PHE A 59 -9.03 6.96 -0.59
N SER A 60 -10.28 6.50 -0.70
CA SER A 60 -10.67 5.14 -0.32
C SER A 60 -10.07 4.04 -1.19
N VAL A 61 -10.08 2.79 -0.70
CA VAL A 61 -9.67 1.62 -1.50
C VAL A 61 -10.48 1.50 -2.79
N LYS A 62 -11.82 1.58 -2.73
CA LYS A 62 -12.68 1.51 -3.93
C LYS A 62 -12.33 2.61 -4.95
N TYR A 63 -12.06 3.82 -4.47
CA TYR A 63 -11.73 4.94 -5.34
C TYR A 63 -10.33 4.77 -5.96
N ALA A 64 -9.35 4.34 -5.17
CA ALA A 64 -8.01 3.99 -5.64
C ALA A 64 -8.02 2.83 -6.66
N GLN A 65 -8.85 1.81 -6.42
CA GLN A 65 -9.00 0.66 -7.31
C GLN A 65 -9.58 1.07 -8.66
N LYS A 66 -10.61 1.93 -8.67
CA LYS A 66 -11.17 2.47 -9.92
C LYS A 66 -10.09 3.17 -10.76
N ASP A 67 -9.23 4.00 -10.16
CA ASP A 67 -8.11 4.64 -10.89
C ASP A 67 -7.02 3.62 -11.32
N LEU A 68 -6.79 2.58 -10.52
CA LEU A 68 -5.88 1.47 -10.87
C LEU A 68 -6.37 0.69 -12.09
N HIS A 69 -7.68 0.42 -12.18
CA HIS A 69 -8.28 -0.30 -13.31
C HIS A 69 -8.13 0.47 -14.62
N TYR A 70 -8.21 1.80 -14.62
CA TYR A 70 -7.89 2.59 -15.82
C TYR A 70 -6.44 2.41 -16.27
N ALA A 71 -5.48 2.36 -15.34
CA ALA A 71 -4.08 2.12 -15.68
C ALA A 71 -3.85 0.69 -16.20
N LEU A 72 -4.50 -0.31 -15.60
CA LEU A 72 -4.42 -1.70 -16.03
C LEU A 72 -5.03 -1.91 -17.42
N GLN A 73 -6.18 -1.29 -17.69
CA GLN A 73 -6.81 -1.32 -19.02
C GLN A 73 -5.91 -0.70 -20.08
N LEU A 74 -5.27 0.43 -19.79
CA LEU A 74 -4.32 1.05 -20.70
C LEU A 74 -3.07 0.18 -20.91
N ALA A 75 -2.60 -0.50 -19.87
CA ALA A 75 -1.49 -1.44 -19.97
C ALA A 75 -1.83 -2.61 -20.90
N GLU A 76 -3.04 -3.17 -20.81
CA GLU A 76 -3.55 -4.20 -21.71
C GLU A 76 -3.59 -3.71 -23.17
N GLN A 77 -4.15 -2.52 -23.40
CA GLN A 77 -4.24 -1.92 -24.74
C GLN A 77 -2.87 -1.64 -25.37
N THR A 78 -1.84 -1.41 -24.55
CA THR A 78 -0.48 -1.10 -25.01
C THR A 78 0.46 -2.30 -24.99
N GLY A 79 -0.03 -3.48 -24.59
CA GLY A 79 0.78 -4.70 -24.47
C GLY A 79 1.81 -4.67 -23.35
N VAL A 80 1.65 -3.77 -22.37
CA VAL A 80 2.53 -3.66 -21.21
C VAL A 80 2.09 -4.63 -20.12
N ASP A 81 3.02 -5.47 -19.71
CA ASP A 81 2.82 -6.42 -18.62
C ASP A 81 2.97 -5.73 -17.23
N ALA A 82 1.91 -5.03 -16.79
CA ALA A 82 1.87 -4.31 -15.52
C ALA A 82 1.64 -5.23 -14.29
N ARG A 83 2.56 -6.17 -14.03
CA ARG A 83 2.44 -7.15 -12.94
C ARG A 83 2.30 -6.52 -11.55
N GLY A 84 3.11 -5.49 -11.26
CA GLY A 84 3.05 -4.79 -9.97
C GLY A 84 1.66 -4.20 -9.69
N ALA A 85 1.08 -3.56 -10.69
CA ALA A 85 -0.28 -3.02 -10.61
C ALA A 85 -1.35 -4.11 -10.38
N ARG A 86 -1.19 -5.32 -10.93
CA ARG A 86 -2.13 -6.43 -10.67
C ARG A 86 -2.02 -6.97 -9.24
N ILE A 87 -0.82 -7.04 -8.68
CA ILE A 87 -0.63 -7.40 -7.26
C ILE A 87 -1.32 -6.37 -6.35
N VAL A 88 -1.24 -5.08 -6.68
CA VAL A 88 -2.00 -4.06 -5.95
C VAL A 88 -3.50 -4.33 -6.02
N ASP A 89 -4.02 -4.68 -7.20
CA ASP A 89 -5.45 -4.95 -7.36
C ASP A 89 -5.91 -6.15 -6.52
N GLU A 90 -5.11 -7.19 -6.40
CA GLU A 90 -5.37 -8.33 -5.50
C GLU A 90 -5.53 -7.87 -4.03
N TRP A 91 -4.63 -7.01 -3.55
CA TRP A 91 -4.74 -6.43 -2.20
C TRP A 91 -5.97 -5.54 -2.02
N PHE A 92 -6.31 -4.74 -3.03
CA PHE A 92 -7.52 -3.92 -3.01
C PHE A 92 -8.79 -4.77 -3.01
N ASN A 93 -8.84 -5.82 -3.83
CA ASN A 93 -9.94 -6.78 -3.84
C ASN A 93 -10.13 -7.44 -2.47
N GLN A 94 -9.03 -7.88 -1.83
CA GLN A 94 -9.09 -8.44 -0.48
C GLN A 94 -9.58 -7.42 0.55
N ALA A 95 -9.06 -6.18 0.53
CA ALA A 95 -9.50 -5.15 1.46
C ALA A 95 -11.00 -4.83 1.31
N ILE A 96 -11.50 -4.78 0.08
CA ILE A 96 -12.93 -4.58 -0.18
C ILE A 96 -13.76 -5.76 0.34
N ALA A 97 -13.31 -7.00 0.08
CA ALA A 97 -13.98 -8.21 0.57
C ALA A 97 -14.03 -8.27 2.11
N GLU A 98 -13.01 -7.75 2.80
CA GLU A 98 -12.96 -7.64 4.26
C GLU A 98 -13.68 -6.40 4.83
N GLY A 99 -14.41 -5.64 4.01
CA GLY A 99 -15.21 -4.49 4.44
C GLY A 99 -14.41 -3.20 4.65
N ALA A 100 -13.14 -3.14 4.23
CA ALA A 100 -12.29 -1.95 4.33
C ALA A 100 -12.36 -1.05 3.07
N GLY A 101 -13.31 -1.28 2.18
CA GLY A 101 -13.39 -0.61 0.87
C GLY A 101 -13.51 0.93 0.93
N ASP A 102 -14.12 1.46 1.99
CA ASP A 102 -14.37 2.90 2.16
C ASP A 102 -13.28 3.60 3.02
N LYS A 103 -12.36 2.82 3.60
CA LYS A 103 -11.21 3.32 4.34
C LYS A 103 -10.11 3.80 3.39
N TYR A 104 -9.26 4.67 3.89
CA TYR A 104 -8.08 5.16 3.18
C TYR A 104 -7.20 4.01 2.63
N HIS A 105 -6.81 4.08 1.35
CA HIS A 105 -6.18 2.95 0.64
C HIS A 105 -4.96 2.28 1.29
N PRO A 106 -4.11 2.94 2.11
CA PRO A 106 -3.01 2.25 2.79
C PRO A 106 -3.46 1.26 3.86
N VAL A 107 -4.77 1.14 4.11
CA VAL A 107 -5.37 0.10 4.97
C VAL A 107 -4.99 -1.32 4.54
N ILE A 108 -4.61 -1.55 3.27
CA ILE A 108 -4.08 -2.83 2.81
C ILE A 108 -2.88 -3.31 3.62
N SER A 109 -2.13 -2.40 4.25
CA SER A 109 -1.02 -2.72 5.14
C SER A 109 -1.41 -3.64 6.31
N THR A 110 -2.67 -3.58 6.75
CA THR A 110 -3.20 -4.40 7.85
C THR A 110 -3.45 -5.85 7.45
N LEU A 111 -3.58 -6.13 6.14
CA LEU A 111 -3.85 -7.47 5.62
C LEU A 111 -2.59 -8.35 5.64
N MET A 112 -1.41 -7.74 5.49
CA MET A 112 -0.11 -8.41 5.44
C MET A 112 0.39 -8.90 6.81
N ALA A 113 -0.21 -8.40 7.89
CA ALA A 113 0.06 -8.86 9.25
C ALA A 113 -0.58 -10.24 9.54
N LYS A 114 -1.56 -10.68 8.74
CA LYS A 114 -2.36 -11.88 9.02
C LYS A 114 -1.68 -13.17 8.56
N LYS A 115 -0.70 -13.63 9.32
CA LYS A 115 -0.32 -15.06 9.42
C LYS A 115 0.23 -15.33 10.82
N PRO A 116 -0.41 -16.20 11.62
CA PRO A 116 0.23 -16.79 12.80
C PRO A 116 1.42 -17.67 12.39
#